data_AF-A0A6J6Z2C1-F1
#
_entry.id   AF-A0A6J6Z2C1-F1
#
_cell.length_a   1.000
_cell.length_b   1.000
_cell.length_c   1.000
_cell.angle_alpha   90.00
_cell.angle_beta   90.00
_cell.angle_gamma   90.00
#
_symmetry.space_group_name_H-M   'P 1'
#
loop_
_entity.id
_entity.type
_entity.pdbx_description
1 polymer ?
#
loop_
_entity_poly.entity_id
_entity_poly.type
_entity_poly.pdbx_seq_one_letter_code
_entity_poly.pdbx_strand_id
1 'polypeptide(L)'
;MGTSIPSMTSKYLATGAIDKIFFWDSALAGQAMLNMLEVLSGGGEITEGMDLGVAGYESIKKIAGTTVGWSGAAWVIVDKDNMDQYNI
;
A
#
# COMPACT_ATOMS: atom_id res chain seq x y z
N MET A 1 -2.50 17.37 -1.63
CA MET A 1 -1.98 16.01 -1.32
C MET A 1 -1.96 15.19 -2.59
N GLY A 2 -0.90 14.41 -2.81
CA GLY A 2 -0.75 13.54 -3.98
C GLY A 2 0.03 12.28 -3.63
N THR A 3 0.11 11.34 -4.57
CA THR A 3 0.87 10.09 -4.39
C THR A 3 2.34 10.30 -4.72
N SER A 4 3.24 9.95 -3.80
CA SER A 4 4.69 9.95 -4.06
C SER A 4 5.43 9.15 -2.98
N ILE A 5 6.76 9.05 -3.06
CA ILE A 5 7.59 8.36 -2.05
C ILE A 5 8.43 9.35 -1.24
N PRO A 6 8.72 9.08 0.04
CA PRO A 6 9.55 9.93 0.89
C PRO A 6 10.90 10.27 0.25
N SER A 7 11.62 9.27 -0.29
CA SER A 7 12.92 9.47 -0.95
C SER A 7 12.95 10.53 -2.07
N MET A 8 11.81 10.78 -2.73
CA MET A 8 11.67 11.78 -3.79
C MET A 8 11.15 13.14 -3.29
N THR A 9 10.49 13.16 -2.13
CA THR A 9 9.69 14.31 -1.68
C THR A 9 10.14 14.95 -0.38
N SER A 10 11.02 14.33 0.41
CA SER A 10 11.46 14.88 1.71
C SER A 10 11.98 16.32 1.62
N LYS A 11 12.72 16.68 0.56
CA LYS A 11 13.19 18.07 0.36
C LYS A 11 12.04 19.08 0.14
N TYR A 12 10.93 18.65 -0.45
CA TYR A 12 9.76 19.50 -0.71
C TYR A 12 8.82 19.54 0.50
N LEU A 13 8.75 18.45 1.28
CA LEU A 13 8.07 18.41 2.58
C LEU A 13 8.78 19.35 3.58
N ALA A 14 10.12 19.31 3.62
CA ALA A 14 10.94 20.14 4.50
C ALA A 14 10.77 21.65 4.23
N THR A 15 10.61 22.05 2.97
CA THR A 15 10.41 23.45 2.59
C THR A 15 8.95 23.90 2.68
N GLY A 16 8.00 22.98 2.89
CA GLY A 16 6.56 23.25 2.85
C GLY A 16 6.02 23.46 1.42
N ALA A 17 6.79 23.16 0.38
CA ALA A 17 6.29 23.17 -1.00
C ALA A 17 5.27 22.05 -1.26
N ILE A 18 5.34 20.97 -0.48
CA ILE A 18 4.32 19.92 -0.39
C ILE A 18 3.94 19.79 1.08
N ASP A 19 2.65 19.86 1.39
CA ASP A 19 2.19 19.69 2.77
C ASP A 19 2.25 18.21 3.20
N LYS A 20 1.69 17.34 2.36
CA LYS A 20 1.55 15.90 2.62
C LYS A 20 1.56 15.08 1.34
N ILE A 21 2.13 13.89 1.44
CA ILE A 21 2.01 12.82 0.45
C ILE A 21 1.26 11.63 1.06
N PHE A 22 0.71 10.79 0.20
CA PHE A 22 0.25 9.47 0.59
C PHE A 22 0.91 8.39 -0.26
N PHE A 23 1.13 7.22 0.30
CA PHE A 23 1.69 6.07 -0.39
C PHE A 23 1.35 4.77 0.33
N TRP A 24 1.96 3.68 -0.10
CA TRP A 24 1.96 2.38 0.55
C TRP A 24 3.34 1.74 0.33
N ASP A 25 3.80 0.92 1.27
CA ASP A 25 5.04 0.16 1.07
C ASP A 25 4.86 -0.81 -0.11
N SER A 26 5.63 -0.59 -1.17
CA SER A 26 5.53 -1.37 -2.40
C SER A 26 6.06 -2.79 -2.24
N ALA A 27 6.99 -3.04 -1.31
CA ALA A 27 7.46 -4.38 -1.00
C ALA A 27 6.35 -5.21 -0.33
N LEU A 28 5.64 -4.62 0.64
CA LEU A 28 4.50 -5.26 1.29
C LEU A 28 3.36 -5.52 0.28
N ALA A 29 3.03 -4.54 -0.55
CA ALA A 29 2.04 -4.74 -1.62
C ALA A 29 2.45 -5.88 -2.58
N GLY A 30 3.74 -5.95 -2.94
CA GLY A 30 4.30 -7.02 -3.75
C GLY A 30 4.16 -8.40 -3.09
N GLN A 31 4.48 -8.50 -1.80
CA GLN A 31 4.33 -9.73 -1.03
C GLN A 31 2.87 -10.19 -0.96
N ALA A 32 1.93 -9.27 -0.73
CA ALA A 32 0.51 -9.59 -0.72
C ALA A 32 0.04 -10.17 -2.07
N MET A 33 0.51 -9.59 -3.19
CA MET A 33 0.22 -10.12 -4.53
C MET A 33 0.80 -11.52 -4.76
N LEU A 34 2.02 -11.80 -4.27
CA LEU A 34 2.61 -13.13 -4.37
C LEU A 34 1.85 -14.16 -3.54
N ASN A 35 1.38 -13.79 -2.34
CA ASN A 35 0.56 -14.68 -1.51
C ASN A 35 -0.81 -14.96 -2.17
N MET A 36 -1.43 -13.97 -2.81
CA MET A 36 -2.62 -14.21 -3.64
C MET A 36 -2.33 -15.16 -4.80
N LEU A 37 -1.19 -15.01 -5.47
CA LEU A 37 -0.79 -15.89 -6.57
C LEU A 37 -0.61 -17.34 -6.08
N GLU A 38 -0.05 -17.54 -4.89
CA GLU A 38 0.10 -18.87 -4.30
C GLU A 38 -1.27 -19.56 -4.12
N VAL A 39 -2.25 -18.85 -3.54
CA VAL A 39 -3.63 -19.34 -3.38
C VAL A 39 -4.23 -19.73 -4.73
N LEU A 40 -4.12 -18.85 -5.73
CA LEU A 40 -4.65 -19.10 -7.07
C LEU A 40 -3.95 -20.28 -7.77
N SER A 41 -2.63 -20.40 -7.61
CA SER A 41 -1.84 -21.49 -8.19
C SER A 41 -2.20 -22.87 -7.61
N GLY A 42 -2.65 -22.89 -6.35
CA GLY A 42 -3.20 -24.07 -5.69
C GLY A 42 -4.65 -24.39 -6.07
N GLY A 43 -5.27 -23.62 -6.98
CA GLY A 43 -6.67 -23.79 -7.37
C GLY A 43 -7.68 -23.17 -6.41
N GLY A 44 -7.22 -22.36 -5.44
CA GLY A 44 -8.07 -21.60 -4.54
C GLY A 44 -8.65 -20.34 -5.19
N GLU A 45 -9.56 -19.69 -4.46
CA GLU A 45 -10.19 -18.43 -4.88
C GLU A 45 -9.89 -17.31 -3.89
N ILE A 46 -9.70 -16.09 -4.41
CA ILE A 46 -9.55 -14.90 -3.58
C ILE A 46 -10.94 -14.37 -3.20
N THR A 47 -11.17 -14.16 -1.91
CA THR A 47 -12.47 -13.75 -1.36
C THR A 47 -12.36 -12.48 -0.50
N GLU A 48 -13.50 -11.79 -0.36
CA GLU A 48 -13.63 -10.60 0.49
C GLU A 48 -13.24 -10.92 1.94
N GLY A 49 -12.41 -10.08 2.54
CA GLY A 49 -11.96 -10.24 3.93
C GLY A 49 -10.86 -11.29 4.12
N MET A 50 -10.33 -11.88 3.04
CA MET A 50 -9.20 -12.79 3.12
C MET A 50 -7.97 -12.11 3.71
N ASP A 51 -7.30 -12.81 4.62
CA ASP A 51 -6.02 -12.44 5.20
C ASP A 51 -4.87 -12.94 4.31
N LEU A 52 -4.07 -12.01 3.80
CA LEU A 52 -2.91 -12.33 2.98
C LEU A 52 -1.62 -12.46 3.80
N GLY A 53 -1.66 -12.33 5.13
CA GLY A 53 -0.50 -12.47 6.01
C GLY A 53 0.52 -11.33 5.88
N VAL A 54 0.09 -10.18 5.36
CA VAL A 54 0.96 -9.02 5.13
C VAL A 54 0.33 -7.78 5.77
N ALA A 55 1.16 -6.97 6.42
CA ALA A 55 0.72 -5.76 7.10
C ALA A 55 -0.07 -4.82 6.18
N GLY A 56 -1.30 -4.49 6.58
CA GLY A 56 -2.25 -3.70 5.79
C GLY A 56 -3.03 -4.49 4.73
N TYR A 57 -2.87 -5.81 4.66
CA TYR A 57 -3.58 -6.72 3.73
C TYR A 57 -4.19 -7.93 4.46
N GLU A 58 -4.42 -7.82 5.77
CA GLU A 58 -4.98 -8.88 6.61
C GLU A 58 -6.50 -9.05 6.45
N SER A 59 -7.15 -8.13 5.75
CA SER A 59 -8.55 -8.26 5.34
C SER A 59 -8.76 -7.45 4.06
N ILE A 60 -8.48 -8.05 2.92
CA ILE A 60 -8.64 -7.38 1.62
C ILE A 60 -10.10 -7.10 1.29
N LYS A 61 -10.33 -6.06 0.49
CA LYS A 61 -11.65 -5.63 0.02
C LYS A 61 -11.72 -5.63 -1.49
N LYS A 62 -12.83 -6.09 -2.07
CA LYS A 62 -13.05 -6.07 -3.51
C LYS A 62 -13.22 -4.63 -3.96
N ILE A 63 -12.47 -4.23 -4.98
CA ILE A 63 -12.63 -2.90 -5.56
C ILE A 63 -13.84 -2.96 -6.50
N ALA A 64 -14.88 -2.20 -6.18
CA ALA A 64 -16.07 -2.08 -7.00
C ALA A 64 -15.72 -1.63 -8.42
N GLY A 65 -16.34 -2.26 -9.43
CA GLY A 65 -16.07 -1.98 -10.84
C GLY A 65 -14.82 -2.64 -11.40
N THR A 66 -14.08 -3.42 -10.62
CA THR A 66 -12.92 -4.20 -11.11
C THR A 66 -13.24 -5.68 -11.20
N THR A 67 -12.74 -6.35 -12.24
CA THR A 67 -12.88 -7.81 -12.39
C THR A 67 -12.05 -8.55 -11.35
N VAL A 68 -10.82 -8.10 -11.09
CA VAL A 68 -9.83 -8.79 -10.23
C VAL A 68 -9.09 -7.85 -9.26
N GLY A 69 -9.58 -6.62 -9.07
CA GLY A 69 -8.95 -5.64 -8.18
C GLY A 69 -9.33 -5.85 -6.72
N TRP A 70 -8.32 -5.76 -5.84
CA TRP A 70 -8.45 -5.89 -4.39
C TRP A 70 -7.66 -4.76 -3.72
N SER A 71 -8.19 -4.21 -2.63
CA SER A 71 -7.54 -3.19 -1.82
C SER A 71 -7.25 -3.69 -0.40
N GLY A 72 -6.12 -3.27 0.14
CA GLY A 72 -5.79 -3.35 1.56
C GLY A 72 -6.03 -2.02 2.28
N ALA A 73 -5.73 -2.01 3.57
CA ALA A 73 -5.70 -0.84 4.45
C ALA A 73 -4.26 -0.36 4.74
N ALA A 74 -3.34 -0.52 3.77
CA ALA A 74 -1.90 -0.23 3.91
C ALA A 74 -1.50 1.24 3.61
N TRP A 75 -2.45 2.18 3.70
CA TRP A 75 -2.19 3.58 3.34
C TRP A 75 -1.33 4.27 4.40
N VAL A 76 -0.29 4.94 3.93
CA VAL A 76 0.60 5.76 4.76
C VAL A 76 0.47 7.22 4.33
N ILE A 77 0.32 8.11 5.30
CA ILE A 77 0.34 9.56 5.08
C ILE A 77 1.63 10.10 5.68
N VAL A 78 2.41 10.79 4.86
CA VAL A 78 3.67 11.40 5.27
C VAL A 78 3.62 12.91 5.11
N ASP A 79 4.13 13.59 6.14
CA ASP A 79 4.36 15.02 6.17
C ASP A 79 5.77 15.31 6.74
N LYS A 80 6.09 16.59 6.91
CA LYS A 80 7.41 17.01 7.40
C LYS A 80 7.78 16.45 8.78
N ASP A 81 6.80 16.00 9.58
CA ASP A 81 7.01 15.58 10.97
C ASP A 81 7.30 14.08 11.08
N ASN A 82 6.97 13.28 10.06
CA ASN A 82 7.16 11.83 10.07
C ASN A 82 7.91 11.28 8.84
N MET A 83 8.32 12.10 7.88
CA MET A 83 9.03 11.65 6.66
C MET A 83 10.31 10.84 6.95
N ASP A 84 10.98 11.12 8.07
CA ASP A 84 12.23 10.44 8.45
C ASP A 84 12.00 9.02 9.01
N GLN A 85 10.74 8.63 9.26
CA GLN A 85 10.38 7.28 9.72
C GLN A 85 10.35 6.26 8.58
N TYR A 86 10.44 6.71 7.33
CA TYR A 86 10.26 5.88 6.14
C TYR A 86 11.49 5.98 5.24
N ASN A 87 12.29 4.90 5.22
CA ASN A 87 13.50 4.81 4.39
C ASN A 87 13.23 4.07 3.07
N ILE A 88 12.33 4.64 2.27
CA ILE A 88 11.81 4.10 0.99
C ILE A 88 11.66 5.21 -0.05
#